data_AF-A0A6F8XQ37-F1
#
_entry.id   AF-A0A6F8XQ37-F1
#
_cell.length_a   1.000
_cell.length_b   1.000
_cell.length_c   1.000
_cell.angle_alpha   90.00
_cell.angle_beta   90.00
_cell.angle_gamma   90.00
#
_symmetry.space_group_name_H-M   'P 1'
#
loop_
_entity.id
_entity.type
_entity.pdbx_description
1 polymer ?
#
loop_
_entity_poly.entity_id
_entity_poly.type
_entity_poly.pdbx_seq_one_letter_code
_entity_poly.pdbx_strand_id
1 'polypeptide(L)'
;MILTAASVVLAAGAIVLIFVGQWLPASALLFVATVTALVGSHRTKTRREAEFRSRFHSVERIRETHDLSGFQRIREQAGELAAVRAVRKEFPGISLTDAVLLIRT
;
A
#
# COMPACT_ATOMS: atom_id res chain seq x y z
N MET A 1 -3.26 10.76 -3.67
CA MET A 1 -2.49 11.91 -3.16
C MET A 1 -3.39 13.06 -2.72
N ILE A 2 -4.36 13.51 -3.52
CA ILE A 2 -5.23 14.65 -3.13
C ILE A 2 -6.08 14.33 -1.88
N LEU A 3 -6.71 13.14 -1.80
CA LEU A 3 -7.49 12.74 -0.62
C LEU A 3 -6.66 12.64 0.68
N THR A 4 -5.41 12.17 0.58
CA THR A 4 -4.51 12.05 1.74
C THR A 4 -3.98 13.41 2.20
N ALA A 5 -3.79 14.36 1.28
CA ALA A 5 -3.43 15.73 1.66
C ALA A 5 -4.61 16.44 2.34
N ALA A 6 -5.83 16.26 1.84
CA ALA A 6 -7.04 16.81 2.45
C ALA A 6 -7.27 16.29 3.88
N SER A 7 -7.03 14.99 4.15
CA SER A 7 -7.17 14.47 5.52
C SER A 7 -6.18 15.08 6.50
N VAL A 8 -4.94 15.39 6.07
CA VAL A 8 -3.93 16.04 6.92
C VAL A 8 -4.36 17.46 7.29
N VAL A 9 -4.89 18.22 6.32
CA VAL A 9 -5.38 19.59 6.56
C VAL A 9 -6.57 19.59 7.52
N LEU A 10 -7.51 18.66 7.36
CA LEU A 10 -8.67 18.52 8.25
C LEU A 10 -8.26 18.12 9.68
N ALA A 11 -7.27 17.22 9.81
CA ALA A 11 -6.73 16.84 11.11
C ALA A 11 -6.03 18.01 11.82
N ALA A 12 -5.26 18.83 11.09
CA ALA A 12 -4.63 20.03 11.63
C ALA A 12 -5.68 21.06 12.11
N GLY A 13 -6.75 21.28 11.34
CA GLY A 13 -7.87 22.14 11.75
C GLY A 13 -8.59 21.63 13.01
N ALA A 14 -8.74 20.32 13.16
CA ALA A 14 -9.31 19.74 14.37
C ALA A 14 -8.44 19.97 15.61
N ILE A 15 -7.11 19.87 15.47
CA ILE A 15 -6.17 20.14 16.58
C ILE A 15 -6.33 21.59 17.06
N VAL A 16 -6.41 22.55 16.14
CA VAL A 16 -6.63 23.96 16.49
C VAL A 16 -7.96 24.14 17.24
N LEU A 17 -9.04 23.48 16.83
CA LEU A 17 -10.34 23.55 17.50
C LEU A 17 -10.32 22.95 18.91
N ILE A 18 -9.52 21.91 19.16
CA ILE A 18 -9.32 21.34 20.50
C ILE A 18 -8.66 22.39 21.42
N PHE A 19 -7.65 23.11 20.92
CA PHE A 19 -6.99 24.18 21.68
C PHE A 19 -7.93 25.37 21.98
N VAL A 20 -8.94 25.61 21.13
CA VAL A 20 -9.96 26.66 21.32
C VAL A 20 -11.13 26.16 22.20
N GLY A 21 -11.08 24.93 22.70
CA GLY A 21 -12.12 24.36 23.58
C GLY A 21 -13.40 23.93 22.86
N GLN A 22 -13.35 23.81 21.53
CA GLN A 22 -14.48 23.46 20.68
C GLN A 22 -14.47 21.95 20.34
N TRP A 23 -14.81 21.13 21.33
CA TRP A 23 -14.69 19.66 21.29
C TRP A 23 -15.65 18.97 20.29
N LEU A 24 -16.87 19.51 20.14
CA LEU A 24 -17.89 19.00 19.20
C LEU A 24 -17.46 19.13 17.73
N PRO A 25 -17.10 20.31 17.20
CA PRO A 25 -16.64 20.42 15.82
C PRO A 25 -15.28 19.76 15.58
N ALA A 26 -14.41 19.70 16.59
CA ALA A 26 -13.13 19.00 16.48
C ALA A 26 -13.30 17.49 16.25
N SER A 27 -14.20 16.85 16.99
CA SER A 27 -14.47 15.41 16.83
C SER A 27 -15.10 15.10 15.47
N ALA A 28 -16.00 15.95 14.98
CA ALA A 28 -16.56 15.83 13.62
C ALA A 28 -15.47 15.95 12.54
N LEU A 29 -14.54 16.90 12.66
CA LEU A 29 -13.44 17.08 11.71
C LEU A 29 -12.47 15.89 11.71
N LEU A 30 -12.13 15.36 12.89
CA LEU A 30 -11.30 14.15 13.00
C LEU A 30 -11.98 12.94 12.36
N PHE A 31 -13.29 12.79 12.54
CA PHE A 31 -14.04 11.71 11.92
C PHE A 31 -13.99 11.81 10.38
N VAL A 32 -14.26 12.99 9.81
CA VAL A 32 -14.18 13.22 8.36
C VAL A 32 -12.76 13.01 7.83
N ALA A 33 -11.73 13.47 8.55
CA ALA A 33 -10.34 13.25 8.20
C ALA A 33 -10.01 11.75 8.15
N THR A 34 -10.46 10.98 9.14
CA THR A 34 -10.22 9.54 9.25
C THR A 34 -10.90 8.78 8.11
N VAL A 35 -12.17 9.07 7.83
CA VAL A 35 -12.92 8.45 6.72
C VAL A 35 -12.25 8.76 5.39
N THR A 36 -11.84 10.01 5.16
CA THR A 36 -11.18 10.44 3.92
C THR A 36 -9.84 9.73 3.72
N ALA A 37 -9.06 9.57 4.80
CA ALA A 37 -7.80 8.82 4.77
C ALA A 37 -8.04 7.33 4.44
N LEU A 38 -9.06 6.72 5.04
CA LEU A 38 -9.40 5.31 4.82
C LEU A 38 -9.83 5.05 3.36
N VAL A 39 -10.71 5.91 2.83
CA VAL A 39 -11.16 5.84 1.43
C VAL A 39 -9.99 6.08 0.47
N GLY A 40 -9.12 7.05 0.77
CA GLY A 40 -7.91 7.31 0.00
C GLY A 40 -6.96 6.11 -0.03
N SER A 41 -6.77 5.44 1.11
CA SER A 41 -5.97 4.23 1.22
C SER A 41 -6.55 3.08 0.40
N HIS A 42 -7.86 2.81 0.55
CA HIS A 42 -8.55 1.78 -0.23
C HIS A 42 -8.47 2.02 -1.73
N ARG A 43 -8.71 3.25 -2.20
CA ARG A 43 -8.59 3.59 -3.63
C ARG A 43 -7.16 3.42 -4.15
N THR A 44 -6.16 3.74 -3.34
CA THR A 44 -4.76 3.58 -3.75
C THR A 44 -4.39 2.10 -3.84
N LYS A 45 -4.88 1.28 -2.91
CA LYS A 45 -4.71 -0.18 -2.93
C LYS A 45 -5.39 -0.81 -4.14
N THR A 46 -6.67 -0.52 -4.38
CA THR A 46 -7.41 -1.07 -5.52
C THR A 46 -6.84 -0.62 -6.86
N ARG A 47 -6.35 0.62 -6.96
CA ARG A 47 -5.67 1.09 -8.18
C ARG A 47 -4.39 0.31 -8.45
N ARG A 48 -3.56 0.06 -7.43
CA ARG A 48 -2.34 -0.73 -7.58
C ARG A 48 -2.64 -2.18 -7.96
N GLU A 49 -3.68 -2.78 -7.36
CA GLU A 49 -4.13 -4.12 -7.70
C GLU A 49 -4.69 -4.20 -9.14
N ALA A 50 -5.44 -3.19 -9.57
CA ALA A 50 -5.95 -3.11 -10.95
C ALA A 50 -4.83 -2.93 -11.97
N GLU A 51 -3.83 -2.10 -11.66
CA GLU A 51 -2.66 -1.87 -12.51
C GLU A 51 -1.81 -3.13 -12.64
N PHE A 52 -1.57 -3.84 -11.53
CA PHE A 52 -0.90 -5.14 -11.53
C PHE A 52 -1.66 -6.18 -12.36
N ARG A 53 -2.98 -6.28 -12.17
CA ARG A 53 -3.85 -7.22 -12.90
C ARG A 53 -3.89 -6.89 -14.40
N SER A 54 -3.83 -5.62 -14.77
CA SER A 54 -3.79 -5.20 -16.18
C SER A 54 -2.48 -5.56 -16.88
N ARG A 55 -1.34 -5.53 -16.15
CA ARG A 55 -0.01 -5.79 -16.72
C ARG A 55 0.38 -7.26 -16.73
N PHE A 56 0.07 -7.99 -15.65
CA PHE A 56 0.57 -9.35 -15.46
C PHE A 56 -0.55 -10.40 -15.48
N HIS A 57 -1.82 -9.98 -15.60
CA HIS A 57 -3.03 -10.81 -15.49
C HIS A 57 -3.23 -11.50 -14.13
N SER A 58 -2.27 -12.32 -13.67
CA SER A 58 -2.28 -12.99 -12.37
C SER A 58 -0.87 -13.36 -11.88
N VAL A 59 -0.74 -13.60 -10.57
CA VAL A 59 0.50 -14.10 -9.93
C VAL A 59 0.88 -15.48 -10.48
N GLU A 60 -0.09 -16.34 -10.75
CA GLU A 60 0.11 -17.64 -11.39
C GLU A 60 0.78 -17.52 -12.76
N ARG A 61 0.40 -16.52 -13.56
CA ARG A 61 1.00 -16.32 -14.88
C ARG A 61 2.46 -15.88 -14.79
N ILE A 62 2.81 -15.08 -13.78
CA ILE A 62 4.20 -14.70 -13.51
C ILE A 62 5.02 -15.94 -13.17
N ARG A 63 4.47 -16.86 -12.37
CA ARG A 63 5.14 -18.13 -12.05
C ARG A 63 5.41 -19.00 -13.28
N GLU A 64 4.50 -19.00 -14.24
CA GLU A 64 4.66 -19.80 -15.46
C GLU A 64 5.61 -19.17 -16.49
N THR A 65 5.73 -17.84 -16.52
CA THR A 65 6.51 -17.14 -17.56
C THR A 65 7.88 -16.65 -17.11
N HIS A 66 8.11 -16.47 -15.81
CA HIS A 66 9.35 -15.88 -15.31
C HIS A 66 10.13 -16.87 -14.45
N ASP A 67 11.44 -16.93 -14.70
CA ASP A 67 12.36 -17.73 -13.90
C ASP A 67 12.54 -17.10 -12.49
N LEU A 68 12.03 -17.78 -11.47
CA LEU A 68 12.07 -17.33 -10.08
C LEU A 68 13.37 -17.72 -9.36
N SER A 69 14.26 -18.49 -9.99
CA SER A 69 15.50 -18.97 -9.40
C SER A 69 16.43 -17.83 -8.96
N GLY A 70 16.39 -16.68 -9.65
CA GLY A 70 17.10 -15.47 -9.27
C GLY A 70 16.68 -14.92 -7.91
N PHE A 71 15.38 -14.96 -7.58
CA PHE A 71 14.87 -14.47 -6.29
C PHE A 71 15.20 -15.43 -5.14
N GLN A 72 15.24 -16.74 -5.40
CA GLN A 72 15.67 -17.74 -4.41
C GLN A 72 17.14 -17.56 -4.04
N ARG A 73 18.03 -17.30 -5.00
CA ARG A 73 19.44 -16.96 -4.70
C ARG A 73 19.58 -15.71 -3.84
N ILE A 74 18.80 -14.66 -4.13
CA ILE A 74 18.80 -13.44 -3.32
C ILE A 74 18.30 -13.74 -1.90
N ARG A 75 17.29 -14.61 -1.75
CA ARG A 75 16.79 -15.06 -0.44
C ARG A 75 17.88 -15.75 0.36
N GLU A 76 18.65 -16.64 -0.26
CA GLU A 76 19.72 -17.39 0.39
C GLU A 76 20.92 -16.51 0.78
N GLN A 77 21.27 -15.52 -0.06
CA GLN A 77 22.43 -14.67 0.16
C GLN A 77 22.16 -13.46 1.07
N ALA A 78 21.00 -12.83 0.91
CA ALA A 78 20.67 -11.54 1.53
C ALA A 78 19.41 -11.58 2.42
N GLY A 79 18.76 -12.74 2.52
CA GLY A 79 17.60 -12.96 3.35
C GLY A 79 16.25 -12.68 2.68
N GLU A 80 15.18 -13.04 3.37
CA GLU A 80 13.80 -13.00 2.87
C GLU A 80 13.34 -11.58 2.52
N LEU A 81 13.65 -10.59 3.36
CA LEU A 81 13.30 -9.18 3.11
C LEU A 81 13.95 -8.63 1.84
N ALA A 82 15.19 -9.03 1.54
CA ALA A 82 15.89 -8.61 0.32
C ALA A 82 15.23 -9.24 -0.92
N ALA A 83 14.85 -10.51 -0.84
CA ALA A 83 14.15 -11.21 -1.91
C ALA A 83 12.76 -10.59 -2.18
N VAL A 84 11.96 -10.31 -1.15
CA VAL A 84 10.66 -9.63 -1.29
C VAL A 84 10.85 -8.25 -1.93
N ARG A 85 11.87 -7.50 -1.52
CA ARG A 85 12.16 -6.18 -2.08
C ARG A 85 12.58 -6.26 -3.55
N ALA A 86 13.36 -7.28 -3.93
CA ALA A 86 13.73 -7.54 -5.32
C ALA A 86 12.49 -7.88 -6.17
N VAL A 87 11.62 -8.78 -5.70
CA VAL A 87 10.36 -9.13 -6.38
C VAL A 87 9.47 -7.91 -6.58
N ARG A 88 9.32 -7.05 -5.57
CA ARG A 88 8.50 -5.84 -5.68
C ARG A 88 9.11 -4.75 -6.57
N LYS A 89 10.42 -4.81 -6.82
CA LYS A 89 11.11 -3.93 -7.77
C LYS A 89 10.86 -4.40 -9.20
N GLU A 90 10.91 -5.71 -9.43
CA GLU A 90 10.67 -6.32 -10.74
C GLU A 90 9.17 -6.28 -11.13
N PHE A 91 8.28 -6.52 -10.18
CA PHE A 91 6.83 -6.53 -10.37
C PHE A 91 6.17 -5.37 -9.62
N PRO A 92 6.18 -4.15 -10.18
CA PRO A 92 5.58 -2.99 -9.53
C PRO A 92 4.06 -3.19 -9.40
N GLY A 93 3.54 -2.97 -8.20
CA GLY A 93 2.10 -3.08 -7.90
C GLY A 93 1.67 -4.42 -7.29
N ILE A 94 2.57 -5.41 -7.23
CA ILE A 94 2.28 -6.67 -6.54
C ILE A 94 2.04 -6.44 -5.03
N SER A 95 1.09 -7.19 -4.46
CA SER A 95 0.83 -7.13 -3.03
C SER A 95 2.02 -7.71 -2.24
N LEU A 96 2.18 -7.29 -0.98
CA LEU A 96 3.25 -7.81 -0.13
C LEU A 96 3.08 -9.33 0.09
N THR A 97 1.84 -9.77 0.28
CA THR A 97 1.50 -11.18 0.48
C THR A 97 1.84 -12.02 -0.74
N ASP A 98 1.51 -11.54 -1.95
CA ASP A 98 1.81 -12.26 -3.19
C ASP A 98 3.32 -12.31 -3.47
N ALA A 99 4.04 -11.22 -3.18
CA ALA A 99 5.50 -11.20 -3.30
C ALA A 99 6.18 -12.20 -2.35
N VAL A 100 5.65 -12.37 -1.13
CA VAL A 100 6.11 -13.41 -0.20
C VAL A 100 5.77 -14.80 -0.75
N LEU A 101 4.57 -14.98 -1.29
CA LEU A 101 4.11 -16.25 -1.87
C LEU A 101 5.00 -16.71 -3.06
N LEU A 102 5.54 -15.76 -3.82
CA LEU A 102 6.45 -16.01 -4.95
C LEU A 102 7.84 -16.51 -4.51
N ILE A 103 8.32 -16.08 -3.34
CA ILE A 103 9.67 -16.45 -2.87
C ILE A 103 9.68 -17.66 -1.94
N ARG A 104 8.51 -18.12 -1.46
CA ARG A 104 8.39 -19.18 -0.45
C ARG A 104 8.23 -20.58 -1.05
N THR A 105 7.88 -20.66 -2.34
CA THR A 105 8.01 -21.86 -3.17
C THR A 105 9.46 -22.17 -3.45
#